data_AF-A0A7S0NQV9-F1
#
_entry.id   AF-A0A7S0NQV9-F1
#
_cell.length_a   1.000
_cell.length_b   1.000
_cell.length_c   1.000
_cell.angle_alpha   90.00
_cell.angle_beta   90.00
_cell.angle_gamma   90.00
#
_symmetry.space_group_name_H-M   'P 1'
#
loop_
_entity.id
_entity.type
_entity.pdbx_description
1 polymer ?
#
loop_
_entity_poly.entity_id
_entity_poly.type
_entity_poly.pdbx_seq_one_letter_code
_entity_poly.pdbx_strand_id
1 'polypeptide(L)'
;PHARGGAAGPQWASHGFTSVAQHEALLADAHAKVAAGEGEALLPIRYFQFVPITAARYVALAARGGSDDYFSSDFTDEELRQRLGHLSGQGAALRTLFVLSAADEYVPSSVDVRALARRFAAAAGADTVIVAGANHNLSEPADAVEQFVSATVKCLGSVEEVS
;
A
#
# COMPACT_ATOMS: atom_id res chain seq x y z
N PRO A 1 0.28 -1.52 -33.02
CA PRO A 1 1.12 -2.57 -32.41
C PRO A 1 2.37 -1.95 -31.75
N HIS A 2 2.25 -1.53 -30.49
CA HIS A 2 3.42 -1.25 -29.67
C HIS A 2 3.19 -1.89 -28.31
N ALA A 3 3.71 -3.12 -28.19
CA ALA A 3 3.95 -3.74 -26.91
C ALA A 3 5.02 -2.91 -26.18
N ARG A 4 4.66 -2.35 -25.02
CA ARG A 4 5.62 -1.96 -23.99
C ARG A 4 5.38 -2.84 -22.78
N GLY A 5 5.84 -4.09 -22.88
CA GLY A 5 6.14 -4.91 -21.73
C GLY A 5 7.51 -4.49 -21.19
N GLY A 6 7.53 -3.42 -20.39
CA GLY A 6 8.66 -3.12 -19.52
C GLY A 6 8.14 -3.28 -18.09
N ALA A 7 8.71 -4.21 -17.34
CA ALA A 7 8.40 -4.35 -15.92
C ALA A 7 8.65 -2.98 -15.25
N ALA A 8 7.61 -2.44 -14.61
CA ALA A 8 7.77 -1.25 -13.79
C ALA A 8 8.83 -1.56 -12.72
N GLY A 9 9.82 -0.68 -12.57
CA GLY A 9 10.78 -0.78 -11.47
C GLY A 9 10.06 -0.77 -10.13
N PRO A 10 10.69 -1.29 -9.06
CA PRO A 10 10.01 -1.46 -7.78
C PRO A 10 9.53 -0.11 -7.22
N GLN A 11 8.32 -0.10 -6.66
CA GLN A 11 7.58 1.09 -6.22
C GLN A 11 8.35 1.99 -5.24
N TRP A 12 9.29 1.43 -4.46
CA TRP A 12 10.11 2.23 -3.54
C TRP A 12 11.11 3.16 -4.26
N ALA A 13 11.41 2.94 -5.55
CA ALA A 13 12.41 3.71 -6.30
C ALA A 13 11.91 5.09 -6.79
N SER A 14 10.60 5.36 -6.77
CA SER A 14 10.01 6.56 -7.37
C SER A 14 10.05 7.82 -6.50
N HIS A 15 10.44 7.71 -5.22
CA HIS A 15 10.35 8.83 -4.27
C HIS A 15 11.58 9.75 -4.25
N GLY A 16 12.57 9.58 -5.14
CA GLY A 16 13.64 10.57 -5.35
C GLY A 16 14.61 10.79 -4.18
N PHE A 17 14.47 10.08 -3.06
CA PHE A 17 15.33 10.25 -1.88
C PHE A 17 16.55 9.32 -1.85
N THR A 18 16.55 8.23 -2.60
CA THR A 18 17.64 7.25 -2.67
C THR A 18 17.67 6.55 -4.03
N SER A 19 18.86 6.33 -4.60
CA SER A 19 18.99 5.49 -5.81
C SER A 19 18.62 4.04 -5.52
N VAL A 20 18.40 3.24 -6.57
CA VAL A 20 18.12 1.81 -6.40
C VAL A 20 19.22 1.13 -5.58
N ALA A 21 20.47 1.35 -5.96
CA ALA A 21 21.63 0.82 -5.26
C ALA A 21 21.71 1.29 -3.79
N GLN A 22 21.33 2.53 -3.50
CA GLN A 22 21.36 3.05 -2.14
C GLN A 22 20.31 2.40 -1.24
N HIS A 23 19.08 2.22 -1.73
CA HIS A 23 18.05 1.50 -0.99
C HIS A 23 18.46 0.04 -0.74
N GLU A 24 18.97 -0.66 -1.76
CA GLU A 24 19.43 -2.05 -1.61
C GLU A 24 20.53 -2.15 -0.54
N ALA A 25 21.48 -1.21 -0.52
CA ALA A 25 22.54 -1.17 0.47
C ALA A 25 22.01 -0.90 1.90
N LEU A 26 21.08 0.05 2.06
CA LEU A 26 20.47 0.35 3.36
C LEU A 26 19.62 -0.82 3.86
N LEU A 27 18.88 -1.48 2.98
CA LEU A 27 18.07 -2.64 3.32
C LEU A 27 18.94 -3.84 3.72
N ALA A 28 20.04 -4.10 3.00
CA ALA A 28 20.99 -5.15 3.34
C ALA A 28 21.62 -4.93 4.72
N ASP A 29 22.03 -3.70 5.05
CA ASP A 29 22.54 -3.36 6.38
C ASP A 29 21.48 -3.56 7.48
N ALA A 30 20.24 -3.10 7.25
CA ALA A 30 19.17 -3.27 8.22
C ALA A 30 18.84 -4.76 8.47
N HIS A 31 18.86 -5.59 7.42
CA HIS A 31 18.75 -7.04 7.58
C HIS A 31 19.88 -7.64 8.41
N ALA A 32 21.12 -7.21 8.21
CA ALA A 32 22.26 -7.68 9.00
C ALA A 32 22.09 -7.35 10.48
N LYS A 33 21.57 -6.15 10.80
CA LYS A 33 21.26 -5.75 12.18
C LYS A 33 20.18 -6.60 12.81
N VAL A 34 19.08 -6.85 12.09
CA VAL A 34 18.02 -7.76 12.56
C VAL A 34 18.59 -9.16 12.83
N ALA A 35 19.41 -9.69 11.92
CA ALA A 35 20.05 -11.00 12.09
C ALA A 35 21.02 -11.06 13.28
N ALA A 36 21.64 -9.93 13.66
CA ALA A 36 22.49 -9.81 14.83
C ALA A 36 21.71 -9.64 16.16
N GLY A 37 20.36 -9.63 16.12
CA GLY A 37 19.53 -9.38 17.31
C GLY A 37 19.36 -7.89 17.65
N GLU A 38 19.77 -6.98 16.76
CA GLU A 38 19.69 -5.52 16.92
C GLU A 38 18.42 -4.93 16.27
N GLY A 39 17.32 -5.69 16.22
CA GLY A 39 16.08 -5.26 15.55
C GLY A 39 15.50 -3.96 16.11
N GLU A 40 15.60 -3.75 17.43
CA GLU A 40 15.10 -2.55 18.11
C GLU A 40 16.10 -1.38 18.12
N ALA A 41 17.28 -1.54 17.53
CA ALA A 41 18.26 -0.46 17.46
C ALA A 41 17.76 0.65 16.53
N LEU A 42 17.82 1.90 17.01
CA LEU A 42 17.55 3.07 16.19
C LEU A 42 18.55 3.17 15.05
N LEU A 43 18.04 3.37 13.84
CA LEU A 43 18.84 3.58 12.66
C LEU A 43 19.18 5.07 12.48
N PRO A 44 20.36 5.39 11.92
CA PRO A 44 20.71 6.76 11.56
C PRO A 44 19.72 7.40 10.59
N ILE A 45 19.64 8.74 10.58
CA ILE A 45 18.69 9.50 9.75
C ILE A 45 18.77 9.20 8.23
N ARG A 46 19.90 8.66 7.75
CA ARG A 46 20.07 8.27 6.33
C ARG A 46 19.12 7.16 5.87
N TYR A 47 18.53 6.37 6.78
CA TYR A 47 17.58 5.31 6.43
C TYR A 47 16.20 5.90 6.15
N PHE A 48 15.73 6.76 7.04
CA PHE A 48 14.39 7.32 6.98
C PHE A 48 14.41 8.75 7.54
N GLN A 49 14.52 9.72 6.63
CA GLN A 49 14.95 11.09 6.93
C GLN A 49 13.97 11.89 7.80
N PHE A 50 12.71 11.46 7.84
CA PHE A 50 11.62 12.24 8.42
C PHE A 50 11.28 11.83 9.85
N VAL A 51 11.55 10.59 10.24
CA VAL A 51 11.13 10.03 11.53
C VAL A 51 12.12 8.95 11.99
N PRO A 52 12.48 8.91 13.29
CA PRO A 52 13.28 7.84 13.85
C PRO A 52 12.67 6.47 13.56
N ILE A 53 13.49 5.51 13.14
CA ILE A 53 13.04 4.16 12.80
C ILE A 53 14.02 3.13 13.35
N THR A 54 13.51 1.98 13.80
CA THR A 54 14.34 0.84 14.22
C THR A 54 14.71 -0.04 13.03
N ALA A 55 15.73 -0.87 13.17
CA ALA A 55 16.14 -1.80 12.11
C ALA A 55 15.00 -2.72 11.65
N ALA A 56 14.23 -3.28 12.60
CA ALA A 56 13.10 -4.14 12.31
C ALA A 56 11.96 -3.41 11.59
N ARG A 57 11.62 -2.19 12.02
CA ARG A 57 10.59 -1.36 11.34
C ARG A 57 11.01 -0.95 9.94
N TYR A 58 12.30 -0.63 9.74
CA TYR A 58 12.80 -0.29 8.40
C TYR A 58 12.70 -1.48 7.46
N VAL A 59 13.11 -2.68 7.89
CA VAL A 59 12.94 -3.91 7.09
C VAL A 59 11.47 -4.19 6.79
N ALA A 60 10.58 -4.06 7.79
CA ALA A 60 9.15 -4.27 7.63
C ALA A 60 8.53 -3.39 6.53
N LEU A 61 8.98 -2.13 6.44
CA LEU A 61 8.48 -1.11 5.52
C LEU A 61 9.17 -1.14 4.14
N ALA A 62 10.49 -1.29 4.11
CA ALA A 62 11.30 -1.09 2.91
C ALA A 62 11.54 -2.37 2.10
N ALA A 63 11.45 -3.55 2.72
CA ALA A 63 11.62 -4.81 2.01
C ALA A 63 10.38 -5.13 1.15
N ARG A 64 10.61 -5.56 -0.10
CA ARG A 64 9.56 -6.25 -0.86
C ARG A 64 9.14 -7.50 -0.09
N GLY A 65 7.86 -7.60 0.17
CA GLY A 65 7.29 -8.69 0.94
C GLY A 65 7.52 -8.56 2.46
N GLY A 66 8.01 -7.42 2.93
CA GLY A 66 8.09 -7.09 4.35
C GLY A 66 6.73 -7.20 5.05
N SER A 67 6.75 -7.17 6.38
CA SER A 67 5.52 -7.34 7.17
C SER A 67 4.52 -6.20 7.01
N ASP A 68 4.93 -5.04 6.49
CA ASP A 68 4.04 -3.90 6.25
C ASP A 68 3.65 -3.77 4.76
N ASP A 69 4.23 -4.61 3.89
CA ASP A 69 4.06 -4.54 2.44
C ASP A 69 2.78 -5.27 1.97
N TYR A 70 1.61 -4.66 2.19
CA TYR A 70 0.31 -5.22 1.79
C TYR A 70 -0.21 -4.70 0.45
N PHE A 71 0.24 -3.52 0.04
CA PHE A 71 -0.40 -2.73 -1.02
C PHE A 71 0.51 -2.45 -2.21
N SER A 72 1.61 -3.19 -2.36
CA SER A 72 2.50 -2.99 -3.50
C SER A 72 1.85 -3.41 -4.82
N SER A 73 2.01 -2.58 -5.85
CA SER A 73 1.40 -2.80 -7.16
C SER A 73 2.03 -3.95 -7.96
N ASP A 74 3.26 -4.33 -7.62
CA ASP A 74 4.07 -5.34 -8.29
C ASP A 74 3.86 -6.76 -7.73
N PHE A 75 3.02 -6.94 -6.71
CA PHE A 75 2.57 -8.28 -6.31
C PHE A 75 1.79 -8.94 -7.44
N THR A 76 1.87 -10.26 -7.54
CA THR A 76 0.98 -11.12 -8.32
C THR A 76 -0.38 -11.25 -7.63
N ASP A 77 -1.40 -11.69 -8.36
CA ASP A 77 -2.74 -11.90 -7.77
C ASP A 77 -2.73 -12.96 -6.66
N GLU A 78 -1.83 -13.96 -6.77
CA GLU A 78 -1.63 -14.97 -5.74
C GLU A 78 -0.98 -14.39 -4.47
N GLU A 79 0.06 -13.56 -4.61
CA GLU A 79 0.66 -12.85 -3.48
C GLU A 79 -0.35 -11.91 -2.80
N LEU A 80 -1.18 -11.21 -3.58
CA LEU A 80 -2.26 -10.38 -3.03
C LEU A 80 -3.29 -11.23 -2.28
N ARG A 81 -3.67 -12.39 -2.80
CA ARG A 81 -4.61 -13.31 -2.13
C ARG A 81 -4.03 -13.86 -0.83
N GLN A 82 -2.74 -14.17 -0.77
CA GLN A 82 -2.07 -14.58 0.46
C GLN A 82 -2.08 -13.48 1.52
N ARG A 83 -1.93 -12.22 1.09
CA ARG A 83 -1.90 -11.05 2.00
C ARG A 83 -3.29 -10.60 2.44
N LEU A 84 -4.23 -10.48 1.52
CA LEU A 84 -5.55 -9.85 1.74
C LEU A 84 -6.69 -10.85 1.86
N GLY A 85 -6.48 -12.12 1.51
CA GLY A 85 -7.55 -13.13 1.45
C GLY A 85 -8.21 -13.44 2.78
N HIS A 86 -7.55 -13.14 3.91
CA HIS A 86 -8.17 -13.24 5.24
C HIS A 86 -9.37 -12.30 5.41
N LEU A 87 -9.48 -11.25 4.60
CA LEU A 87 -10.62 -10.32 4.57
C LEU A 87 -11.85 -10.93 3.85
N SER A 88 -11.65 -11.93 2.99
CA SER A 88 -12.71 -12.52 2.14
C SER A 88 -13.69 -13.45 2.88
N GLY A 89 -13.46 -13.68 4.18
CA GLY A 89 -14.38 -14.36 5.08
C GLY A 89 -14.22 -15.88 5.16
N GLN A 90 -13.83 -16.34 6.34
CA GLN A 90 -14.23 -17.63 6.90
C GLN A 90 -14.92 -17.33 8.24
N GLY A 91 -16.25 -17.32 8.26
CA GLY A 91 -17.03 -17.44 9.52
C GLY A 91 -17.66 -16.17 10.12
N ALA A 92 -17.26 -14.96 9.73
CA ALA A 92 -17.99 -13.72 10.03
C ALA A 92 -17.79 -12.73 8.88
N ALA A 93 -18.88 -12.15 8.37
CA ALA A 93 -18.87 -11.27 7.19
C ALA A 93 -18.17 -9.94 7.51
N LEU A 94 -16.84 -9.90 7.45
CA LEU A 94 -16.11 -8.64 7.51
C LEU A 94 -16.31 -7.90 6.19
N ARG A 95 -17.29 -7.01 6.16
CA ARG A 95 -17.50 -6.13 5.02
C ARG A 95 -16.33 -5.16 4.91
N THR A 96 -15.61 -5.25 3.79
CA THR A 96 -14.44 -4.42 3.52
C THR A 96 -14.70 -3.54 2.31
N LEU A 97 -14.33 -2.25 2.41
CA LEU A 97 -14.34 -1.29 1.32
C LEU A 97 -12.94 -0.67 1.21
N PHE A 98 -12.32 -0.78 0.03
CA PHE A 98 -11.11 -0.03 -0.29
C PHE A 98 -11.47 1.30 -0.96
N VAL A 99 -11.12 2.42 -0.33
CA VAL A 99 -11.26 3.75 -0.93
C VAL A 99 -9.88 4.29 -1.29
N LEU A 100 -9.62 4.51 -2.57
CA LEU A 100 -8.33 5.00 -3.06
C LEU A 100 -8.45 6.38 -3.69
N SER A 101 -7.45 7.23 -3.43
CA SER A 101 -7.27 8.54 -4.04
C SER A 101 -6.65 8.41 -5.43
N ALA A 102 -7.30 8.96 -6.47
CA ALA A 102 -6.84 8.82 -7.85
C ALA A 102 -5.58 9.64 -8.19
N ALA A 103 -5.27 10.67 -7.41
CA ALA A 103 -4.15 11.58 -7.59
C ALA A 103 -3.26 11.63 -6.33
N ASP A 104 -3.16 10.52 -5.59
CA ASP A 104 -2.30 10.37 -4.42
C ASP A 104 -0.82 10.56 -4.80
N GLU A 105 -0.19 11.59 -4.23
CA GLU A 105 1.17 12.00 -4.51
C GLU A 105 2.26 11.02 -4.04
N TYR A 106 1.91 10.06 -3.18
CA TYR A 106 2.80 8.99 -2.73
C TYR A 106 2.67 7.71 -3.56
N VAL A 107 1.70 7.66 -4.47
CA VAL A 107 1.59 6.57 -5.43
C VAL A 107 2.40 6.93 -6.68
N PRO A 108 3.34 6.08 -7.13
CA PRO A 108 4.10 6.36 -8.34
C PRO A 108 3.17 6.58 -9.54
N SER A 109 3.48 7.57 -10.39
CA SER A 109 2.68 7.88 -11.59
C SER A 109 2.62 6.76 -12.62
N SER A 110 3.50 5.76 -12.51
CA SER A 110 3.48 4.53 -13.32
C SER A 110 2.40 3.53 -12.90
N VAL A 111 1.78 3.71 -11.74
CA VAL A 111 0.78 2.78 -11.19
C VAL A 111 -0.63 3.15 -11.68
N ASP A 112 -1.32 2.21 -12.31
CA ASP A 112 -2.76 2.34 -12.58
C ASP A 112 -3.54 2.03 -11.29
N VAL A 113 -3.88 3.08 -10.54
CA VAL A 113 -4.63 3.01 -9.28
C VAL A 113 -5.97 2.29 -9.45
N ARG A 114 -6.65 2.47 -10.60
CA ARG A 114 -7.95 1.82 -10.84
C ARG A 114 -7.78 0.33 -11.06
N ALA A 115 -6.74 -0.09 -11.79
CA ALA A 115 -6.41 -1.50 -11.94
C ALA A 115 -5.98 -2.12 -10.60
N LEU A 116 -5.15 -1.43 -9.82
CA LEU A 116 -4.71 -1.89 -8.52
C LEU A 116 -5.87 -2.09 -7.54
N ALA A 117 -6.79 -1.13 -7.47
CA ALA A 117 -7.99 -1.21 -6.65
C ALA A 117 -8.86 -2.44 -6.96
N ARG A 118 -9.05 -2.76 -8.25
CA ARG A 118 -9.78 -3.96 -8.67
C ARG A 118 -9.09 -5.24 -8.20
N ARG A 119 -7.75 -5.27 -8.22
CA ARG A 119 -6.96 -6.43 -7.76
C ARG A 119 -7.06 -6.62 -6.25
N PHE A 120 -7.03 -5.53 -5.47
CA PHE A 120 -7.27 -5.59 -4.02
C PHE A 120 -8.67 -6.07 -3.69
N ALA A 121 -9.70 -5.51 -4.33
CA ALA A 121 -11.09 -5.92 -4.18
C ALA A 121 -11.26 -7.42 -4.46
N ALA A 122 -10.69 -7.92 -5.56
CA ALA A 122 -10.74 -9.34 -5.91
C ALA A 122 -10.01 -10.24 -4.89
N ALA A 123 -8.81 -9.84 -4.45
CA ALA A 123 -8.02 -10.62 -3.49
C ALA A 123 -8.67 -10.68 -2.10
N ALA A 124 -9.34 -9.61 -1.69
CA ALA A 124 -9.94 -9.47 -0.37
C ALA A 124 -11.43 -9.85 -0.31
N GLY A 125 -12.09 -10.12 -1.45
CA GLY A 125 -13.55 -10.23 -1.48
C GLY A 125 -14.26 -8.95 -1.03
N ALA A 126 -13.73 -7.80 -1.42
CA ALA A 126 -14.12 -6.47 -0.94
C ALA A 126 -14.71 -5.58 -2.04
N ASP A 127 -15.41 -4.53 -1.64
CA ASP A 127 -15.82 -3.45 -2.54
C ASP A 127 -14.66 -2.45 -2.73
N THR A 128 -14.72 -1.66 -3.80
CA THR A 128 -13.76 -0.55 -4.00
C THR A 128 -14.40 0.70 -4.57
N VAL A 129 -13.91 1.87 -4.13
CA VAL A 129 -14.25 3.20 -4.63
C VAL A 129 -12.96 3.97 -4.94
N ILE A 130 -12.99 4.71 -6.05
CA ILE A 130 -11.93 5.64 -6.43
C ILE A 130 -12.44 7.07 -6.27
N VAL A 131 -11.79 7.86 -5.42
CA VAL A 131 -12.09 9.29 -5.27
C VAL A 131 -11.36 10.05 -6.38
N ALA A 132 -12.13 10.61 -7.31
CA ALA A 132 -11.59 11.20 -8.52
C ALA A 132 -10.81 12.48 -8.20
N GLY A 133 -9.59 12.59 -8.74
CA GLY A 133 -8.72 13.75 -8.55
C GLY A 133 -8.18 13.93 -7.13
N ALA A 134 -8.53 13.04 -6.19
CA ALA A 134 -8.16 13.24 -4.80
C ALA A 134 -6.68 12.98 -4.54
N ASN A 135 -6.09 13.83 -3.70
CA ASN A 135 -4.74 13.64 -3.16
C ASN A 135 -4.77 12.72 -1.92
N HIS A 136 -3.61 12.43 -1.33
CA HIS A 136 -3.48 11.46 -0.24
C HIS A 136 -4.36 11.79 0.97
N ASN A 137 -4.40 13.06 1.37
CA ASN A 137 -5.10 13.51 2.57
C ASN A 137 -6.53 14.03 2.29
N LEU A 138 -7.04 13.87 1.06
CA LEU A 138 -8.36 14.34 0.63
C LEU A 138 -8.57 15.85 0.76
N SER A 139 -7.51 16.66 0.82
CA SER A 139 -7.65 18.12 0.88
C SER A 139 -8.04 18.72 -0.47
N GLU A 140 -7.77 18.00 -1.56
CA GLU A 140 -8.22 18.33 -2.91
C GLU A 140 -8.80 17.08 -3.58
N PRO A 141 -9.78 17.22 -4.50
CA PRO A 141 -10.61 18.42 -4.69
C PRO A 141 -11.50 18.71 -3.47
N ALA A 142 -12.17 19.87 -3.45
CA ALA A 142 -12.98 20.32 -2.31
C ALA A 142 -14.09 19.33 -1.89
N ASP A 143 -14.56 18.50 -2.82
CA ASP A 143 -15.59 17.48 -2.59
C ASP A 143 -15.03 16.08 -2.27
N ALA A 144 -13.70 15.89 -2.21
CA ALA A 144 -13.07 14.60 -1.95
C ALA A 144 -13.51 13.97 -0.62
N VAL A 145 -13.59 14.79 0.43
CA VAL A 145 -14.08 14.36 1.76
C VAL A 145 -15.54 13.91 1.67
N GLU A 146 -16.39 14.63 0.94
CA GLU A 146 -17.80 14.26 0.77
C GLU A 146 -17.94 12.92 0.03
N GLN A 147 -17.15 12.72 -1.04
CA GLN A 147 -17.13 11.45 -1.77
C GLN A 147 -16.70 10.27 -0.87
N PHE A 148 -15.64 10.45 -0.08
CA PHE A 148 -15.16 9.45 0.89
C PHE A 148 -16.22 9.12 1.96
N VAL A 149 -16.83 10.14 2.55
CA VAL A 149 -17.88 9.97 3.56
C VAL A 149 -19.10 9.27 2.95
N SER A 150 -19.53 9.66 1.75
CA SER A 150 -20.65 9.02 1.04
C SER A 150 -20.40 7.54 0.79
N ALA A 151 -19.18 7.17 0.33
CA ALA A 151 -18.79 5.79 0.12
C ALA A 151 -18.79 4.98 1.43
N THR A 152 -18.28 5.58 2.50
CA THR A 152 -18.23 4.96 3.84
C THR A 152 -19.65 4.72 4.39
N VAL A 153 -20.51 5.74 4.35
CA VAL A 153 -21.91 5.63 4.80
C VAL A 153 -22.66 4.55 4.01
N LYS A 154 -22.48 4.46 2.69
CA LYS A 154 -23.10 3.40 1.87
C LYS A 154 -22.64 2.01 2.27
N CYS A 155 -21.34 1.83 2.55
CA CYS A 155 -20.78 0.57 3.01
C CYS A 155 -21.38 0.15 4.36
N LEU A 156 -21.46 1.09 5.32
CA LEU A 156 -22.00 0.85 6.66
C LEU A 156 -23.52 0.67 6.69
N GLY A 157 -24.28 1.51 5.98
CA GLY A 157 -25.75 1.48 5.98
C GLY A 157 -26.34 0.24 5.31
N SER A 158 -25.58 -0.37 4.39
CA SER A 158 -25.97 -1.65 3.77
C SER A 158 -25.78 -2.86 4.71
N VAL A 159 -25.48 -2.64 6.00
CA VAL A 159 -25.33 -3.66 7.06
C VAL A 159 -26.59 -3.78 7.94
N GLU A 160 -27.55 -2.84 7.84
CA GLU A 160 -28.74 -2.82 8.73
C GLU A 160 -29.89 -3.75 8.31
N GLU A 161 -29.81 -4.49 7.20
CA GLU A 161 -30.82 -5.49 6.80
C GLU A 161 -30.36 -6.93 7.05
N VAL A 162 -30.12 -7.29 8.31
CA VAL A 162 -30.18 -8.71 8.73
C VAL A 162 -30.91 -8.75 10.07
N SER A 163 -32.24 -8.87 10.00
CA SER A 163 -33.11 -9.26 11.11
C SER A 163 -33.50 -10.73 10.97
#